data_AF-A0A9P5J4U9-F1
#
_entry.id   AF-A0A9P5J4U9-F1
#
_cell.length_a   1.000
_cell.length_b   1.000
_cell.length_c   1.000
_cell.angle_alpha   90.00
_cell.angle_beta   90.00
_cell.angle_gamma   90.00
#
_symmetry.space_group_name_H-M   'P 1'
#
loop_
_entity.id
_entity.type
_entity.pdbx_description
1 polymer ?
#
loop_
_entity_poly.entity_id
_entity_poly.type
_entity_poly.pdbx_seq_one_letter_code
_entity_poly.pdbx_strand_id
1 'polypeptide(L)'
;MPDLGGGTDDPSGFGFAKSFPLRAGVLLIAETALISFLSAASLLWVTVSRAIILRRRARLSHDEDPPMQPVSILFLFAIFMDSIQALGSILDIRWAFLGQVVEGRYCTTQAALKQLGNDGTAWFTIAIALMTFVQVVYPTLLTPKRARQVTYAAIGFIYLFLFLIIAIPSITIDHYYGNTGLWCWIAGSNTESLRLRVGERSLISYLSIRPYYIGPRGNTIQHAVFG
;
A
#
# COMPACT_ATOMS: atom_id res chain seq x y z
N MET A 1 -45.42 -30.86 0.34
CA MET A 1 -44.58 -30.80 1.55
C MET A 1 -43.28 -30.12 1.15
N PRO A 2 -42.96 -28.93 1.66
CA PRO A 2 -41.62 -28.37 1.54
C PRO A 2 -40.76 -28.85 2.72
N ASP A 3 -39.64 -29.49 2.42
CA ASP A 3 -38.66 -29.91 3.41
C ASP A 3 -37.96 -28.70 4.05
N LEU A 4 -38.09 -28.64 5.37
CA LEU A 4 -37.31 -27.84 6.30
C LEU A 4 -36.09 -28.66 6.71
N GLY A 5 -34.87 -28.15 6.54
CA GLY A 5 -33.72 -28.72 7.25
C GLY A 5 -32.37 -28.45 6.58
N GLY A 6 -31.54 -27.62 7.21
CA GLY A 6 -30.12 -27.48 6.88
C GLY A 6 -29.53 -26.11 7.17
N GLY A 7 -29.76 -25.57 8.38
CA GLY A 7 -29.11 -24.34 8.85
C GLY A 7 -27.60 -24.52 8.95
N THR A 8 -26.90 -23.54 8.40
CA THR A 8 -25.45 -23.40 8.29
C THR A 8 -24.78 -23.11 9.64
N ASP A 9 -24.06 -24.09 10.19
CA ASP A 9 -23.06 -23.86 11.24
C ASP A 9 -21.67 -23.86 10.59
N ASP A 10 -21.28 -22.69 10.07
CA ASP A 10 -19.92 -22.43 9.63
C ASP A 10 -19.13 -21.84 10.83
N PRO A 11 -18.21 -22.60 11.46
CA PRO A 11 -17.62 -22.25 12.76
C PRO A 11 -16.61 -21.08 12.69
N SER A 12 -16.36 -20.53 11.50
CA SER A 12 -15.43 -19.43 11.27
C SER A 12 -16.05 -18.04 11.45
N GLY A 13 -17.38 -17.91 11.47
CA GLY A 13 -18.12 -16.64 11.58
C GLY A 13 -18.48 -16.17 13.00
N PHE A 14 -18.24 -17.00 14.03
CA PHE A 14 -18.87 -16.83 15.35
C PHE A 14 -18.30 -15.69 16.22
N GLY A 15 -17.14 -15.12 15.88
CA GLY A 15 -16.45 -14.11 16.70
C GLY A 15 -16.71 -12.65 16.31
N PHE A 16 -16.76 -12.33 15.00
CA PHE A 16 -16.88 -10.96 14.52
C PHE A 16 -18.31 -10.40 14.63
N ALA A 17 -19.31 -11.28 14.49
CA ALA A 17 -20.70 -10.89 14.66
C ALA A 17 -21.03 -10.51 16.12
N LYS A 18 -20.30 -11.02 17.11
CA LYS A 18 -20.65 -10.87 18.54
C LYS A 18 -19.76 -9.90 19.31
N SER A 19 -18.59 -9.52 18.79
CA SER A 19 -17.63 -8.66 19.50
C SER A 19 -17.68 -7.19 19.03
N PHE A 20 -18.40 -6.35 19.80
CA PHE A 20 -18.39 -4.89 19.65
C PHE A 20 -16.98 -4.26 19.48
N PRO A 21 -15.95 -4.60 20.28
CA PRO A 21 -14.63 -3.98 20.14
C PRO A 21 -13.97 -4.25 18.79
N LEU A 22 -14.25 -5.40 18.19
CA LEU A 22 -13.66 -5.83 16.93
C LEU A 22 -14.26 -5.06 15.75
N ARG A 23 -15.58 -4.83 15.77
CA ARG A 23 -16.28 -3.99 14.79
C ARG A 23 -15.84 -2.53 14.88
N ALA A 24 -15.71 -2.00 16.11
CA ALA A 24 -15.18 -0.65 16.32
C ALA A 24 -13.75 -0.52 15.77
N GLY A 25 -12.90 -1.53 15.96
CA GLY A 25 -11.56 -1.57 15.38
C GLY A 25 -11.55 -1.51 13.85
N VAL A 26 -12.42 -2.29 13.19
CA VAL A 26 -12.55 -2.26 11.72
C VAL A 26 -13.07 -0.92 11.22
N LEU A 27 -14.02 -0.30 11.92
CA LEU A 27 -14.51 1.03 11.57
C LEU A 27 -13.41 2.10 11.72
N LEU A 28 -12.60 2.04 12.79
CA LEU A 28 -11.46 2.95 12.96
C LEU A 28 -10.45 2.81 11.82
N ILE A 29 -10.15 1.57 11.40
CA ILE A 29 -9.27 1.34 10.23
C ILE A 29 -9.86 2.00 8.98
N ALA A 30 -11.16 1.86 8.74
CA ALA A 30 -11.78 2.47 7.58
C ALA A 30 -11.81 4.01 7.62
N GLU A 31 -12.10 4.61 8.77
CA GLU A 31 -12.08 6.07 8.95
C GLU A 31 -10.66 6.63 8.72
N THR A 32 -9.64 6.00 9.32
CA THR A 32 -8.24 6.40 9.08
C THR A 32 -7.83 6.21 7.62
N ALA A 33 -8.34 5.17 6.94
CA ALA A 33 -8.11 4.95 5.52
C ALA A 33 -8.76 6.04 4.65
N LEU A 34 -9.94 6.54 5.02
CA LEU A 34 -10.58 7.66 4.31
C LEU A 34 -9.76 8.94 4.43
N ILE A 35 -9.30 9.27 5.64
CA ILE A 35 -8.44 10.45 5.88
C ILE A 35 -7.14 10.31 5.07
N SER A 36 -6.50 9.13 5.13
CA SER A 36 -5.27 8.85 4.38
C SER A 36 -5.49 8.98 2.87
N PHE A 37 -6.59 8.41 2.35
CA PHE A 37 -6.94 8.48 0.94
C PHE A 37 -7.14 9.92 0.47
N LEU A 38 -7.89 10.74 1.22
CA LEU A 38 -8.11 12.14 0.88
C LEU A 38 -6.80 12.94 0.89
N SER A 39 -5.95 12.70 1.89
CA SER A 39 -4.62 13.32 1.99
C SER A 39 -3.74 12.93 0.79
N ALA A 40 -3.57 11.62 0.53
CA ALA A 40 -2.76 11.10 -0.56
C ALA A 40 -3.27 11.55 -1.93
N ALA A 41 -4.59 11.47 -2.17
CA ALA A 41 -5.22 11.92 -3.40
C ALA A 41 -5.03 13.43 -3.61
N SER A 42 -5.15 14.25 -2.55
CA SER A 42 -4.90 15.69 -2.65
C SER A 42 -3.44 16.00 -2.99
N LEU A 43 -2.49 15.28 -2.38
CA LEU A 43 -1.07 15.45 -2.65
C LEU A 43 -0.71 15.06 -4.08
N LEU A 44 -1.25 13.93 -4.57
CA LEU A 44 -1.12 13.50 -5.96
C LEU A 44 -1.69 14.56 -6.91
N TRP A 45 -2.91 15.02 -6.64
CA TRP A 45 -3.59 16.02 -7.46
C TRP A 45 -2.77 17.31 -7.56
N VAL A 46 -2.31 17.85 -6.44
CA VAL A 46 -1.52 19.08 -6.41
C VAL A 46 -0.19 18.90 -7.13
N THR A 47 0.52 17.79 -6.90
CA THR A 47 1.85 17.56 -7.49
C THR A 47 1.75 17.38 -9.01
N VAL A 48 0.77 16.59 -9.47
CA VAL A 48 0.52 16.39 -10.90
C VAL A 48 0.04 17.68 -11.56
N SER A 49 -0.90 18.40 -10.94
CA SER A 49 -1.41 19.68 -11.46
C SER A 49 -0.30 20.71 -11.60
N ARG A 50 0.57 20.85 -10.57
CA ARG A 50 1.73 21.74 -10.63
C ARG A 50 2.70 21.33 -11.72
N ALA A 51 3.01 20.04 -11.85
CA ALA A 51 3.89 19.54 -12.91
C ALA A 51 3.32 19.83 -14.31
N ILE A 52 2.01 19.65 -14.51
CA ILE A 52 1.34 19.96 -15.77
C ILE A 52 1.36 21.46 -16.07
N ILE A 53 1.04 22.31 -15.09
CA ILE A 53 1.03 23.78 -15.26
C ILE A 53 2.42 24.28 -15.62
N LEU A 54 3.47 23.83 -14.91
CA LEU A 54 4.85 24.22 -15.18
C LEU A 54 5.30 23.78 -16.57
N ARG A 55 5.02 22.52 -16.97
CA ARG A 55 5.32 22.04 -18.32
C ARG A 55 4.58 22.80 -19.42
N ARG A 56 3.32 23.19 -19.17
CA ARG A 56 2.56 24.02 -20.12
C ARG A 56 3.20 25.40 -20.27
N ARG A 57 3.66 26.01 -19.18
CA ARG A 57 4.35 27.31 -19.20
C ARG A 57 5.69 27.24 -19.90
N ALA A 58 6.52 26.24 -19.58
CA ALA A 58 7.83 26.05 -20.21
C ALA A 58 7.73 25.83 -21.73
N ARG A 59 6.74 25.04 -22.18
CA ARG A 59 6.43 24.89 -23.62
C ARG A 59 6.06 26.19 -24.31
N LEU A 60 5.38 27.10 -23.61
CA LEU A 60 5.01 28.41 -24.14
C LEU A 60 6.20 29.39 -24.14
N SER A 61 7.10 29.30 -23.16
CA SER A 61 8.27 30.16 -23.04
C SER A 61 9.50 29.68 -23.83
N HIS A 62 9.39 28.54 -24.54
CA HIS A 62 10.49 27.90 -25.29
C HIS A 62 11.73 27.62 -24.43
N ASP A 63 11.54 27.53 -23.11
CA ASP A 63 12.60 27.33 -22.12
C ASP A 63 12.85 25.83 -21.96
N GLU A 64 14.10 25.42 -21.74
CA GLU A 64 14.40 23.99 -21.53
C GLU A 64 13.72 23.51 -20.25
N ASP A 65 12.74 22.61 -20.39
CA ASP A 65 11.99 22.01 -19.28
C ASP A 65 12.95 21.47 -18.20
N PRO A 66 12.88 21.94 -16.93
CA PRO A 66 13.67 21.35 -15.87
C PRO A 66 13.25 19.87 -15.72
N PRO A 67 14.18 18.91 -15.88
CA PRO A 67 13.85 17.50 -15.84
C PRO A 67 13.37 17.13 -14.44
N MET A 68 12.15 16.61 -14.35
CA MET A 68 11.62 16.08 -13.09
C MET A 68 12.60 15.06 -12.51
N GLN A 69 12.93 15.22 -11.23
CA GLN A 69 13.91 14.34 -10.60
C GLN A 69 13.41 12.89 -10.61
N PRO A 70 14.26 11.91 -10.91
CA PRO A 70 13.84 10.52 -11.02
C PRO A 70 13.18 9.98 -9.74
N VAL A 71 13.66 10.43 -8.57
CA VAL A 71 13.08 10.09 -7.25
C VAL A 71 11.65 10.62 -7.10
N SER A 72 11.35 11.82 -7.58
CA SER A 72 10.00 12.39 -7.52
C SER A 72 8.99 11.60 -8.34
N ILE A 73 9.43 10.98 -9.44
CA ILE A 73 8.57 10.11 -10.26
C ILE A 73 8.21 8.84 -9.47
N LEU A 74 9.21 8.17 -8.88
CA LEU A 74 8.97 6.98 -8.04
C LEU A 74 8.07 7.29 -6.86
N PHE A 75 8.24 8.45 -6.23
CA PHE A 75 7.41 8.91 -5.12
C PHE A 75 5.94 9.09 -5.53
N LEU A 76 5.67 9.63 -6.72
CA LEU A 76 4.29 9.72 -7.24
C LEU A 76 3.64 8.34 -7.39
N PHE A 77 4.39 7.36 -7.90
CA PHE A 77 3.89 5.98 -8.01
C PHE A 77 3.68 5.32 -6.64
N ALA A 78 4.55 5.61 -5.66
CA ALA A 78 4.35 5.13 -4.30
C ALA A 78 3.06 5.68 -3.68
N ILE A 79 2.79 6.98 -3.78
CA ILE A 79 1.54 7.58 -3.25
C ILE A 79 0.31 7.04 -4.02
N PHE A 80 0.45 6.79 -5.32
CA PHE A 80 -0.62 6.17 -6.10
C PHE A 80 -0.97 4.76 -5.59
N MET A 81 0.05 3.93 -5.29
CA MET A 81 -0.18 2.61 -4.70
C MET A 81 -0.77 2.70 -3.28
N ASP A 82 -0.32 3.65 -2.46
CA ASP A 82 -0.89 3.89 -1.13
C ASP A 82 -2.38 4.30 -1.22
N SER A 83 -2.74 5.10 -2.22
CA SER A 83 -4.13 5.45 -2.49
C SER A 83 -4.98 4.22 -2.85
N ILE A 84 -4.44 3.29 -3.63
CA ILE A 84 -5.09 2.00 -3.93
C ILE A 84 -5.26 1.16 -2.66
N GLN A 85 -4.24 1.10 -1.81
CA GLN A 85 -4.31 0.39 -0.52
C GLN A 85 -5.41 0.97 0.37
N ALA A 86 -5.45 2.30 0.49
CA ALA A 86 -6.45 3.01 1.28
C ALA A 86 -7.87 2.75 0.76
N LEU A 87 -8.08 2.74 -0.55
CA LEU A 87 -9.36 2.32 -1.15
C LEU A 87 -9.75 0.90 -0.74
N GLY A 88 -8.81 -0.04 -0.78
CA GLY A 88 -9.04 -1.40 -0.32
C GLY A 88 -9.46 -1.46 1.16
N SER A 89 -8.88 -0.61 2.01
CA SER A 89 -9.22 -0.53 3.44
C SER A 89 -10.55 0.17 3.72
N ILE A 90 -10.95 1.16 2.92
CA ILE A 90 -12.27 1.80 3.02
C ILE A 90 -13.40 0.78 2.80
N LEU A 91 -13.17 -0.23 1.95
CA LEU A 91 -14.16 -1.29 1.71
C LEU A 91 -14.48 -2.14 2.96
N ASP A 92 -13.64 -2.08 4.00
CA ASP A 92 -13.90 -2.77 5.27
C ASP A 92 -15.13 -2.24 6.02
N ILE A 93 -15.58 -1.00 5.72
CA ILE A 93 -16.81 -0.41 6.28
C ILE A 93 -18.00 -1.35 6.12
N ARG A 94 -18.10 -2.01 4.96
CA ARG A 94 -19.18 -2.96 4.68
C ARG A 94 -19.19 -4.10 5.68
N TRP A 95 -18.03 -4.63 6.04
CA TRP A 95 -17.92 -5.73 6.99
C TRP A 95 -18.25 -5.28 8.41
N ALA A 96 -17.85 -4.07 8.80
CA ALA A 96 -18.22 -3.49 10.09
C ALA A 96 -19.75 -3.40 10.27
N PHE A 97 -20.48 -3.00 9.21
CA PHE A 97 -21.95 -2.95 9.22
C PHE A 97 -22.60 -4.33 9.19
N LEU A 98 -22.12 -5.23 8.33
CA LEU A 98 -22.71 -6.57 8.19
C LEU A 98 -22.38 -7.47 9.40
N GLY A 99 -21.31 -7.18 10.14
CA GLY A 99 -20.84 -8.02 11.24
C GLY A 99 -20.33 -9.38 10.80
N GLN A 100 -20.15 -9.58 9.50
CA GLN A 100 -19.59 -10.78 8.88
C GLN A 100 -18.96 -10.41 7.54
N VAL A 101 -17.95 -11.17 7.15
CA VAL A 101 -17.32 -11.07 5.83
C VAL A 101 -17.95 -12.13 4.93
N VAL A 102 -18.47 -11.71 3.79
CA VAL A 102 -19.15 -12.60 2.84
C VAL A 102 -18.26 -12.75 1.61
N GLU A 103 -17.95 -13.99 1.26
CA GLU A 103 -17.16 -14.28 0.07
C GLU A 103 -17.91 -13.94 -1.22
N GLY A 104 -17.15 -13.62 -2.28
CA GLY A 104 -17.69 -13.22 -3.56
C GLY A 104 -16.93 -12.05 -4.17
N ARG A 105 -17.50 -11.43 -5.22
CA ARG A 105 -16.80 -10.40 -6.01
C ARG A 105 -16.30 -9.22 -5.18
N TYR A 106 -17.10 -8.75 -4.23
CA TYR A 106 -16.70 -7.64 -3.35
C TYR A 106 -15.47 -8.00 -2.49
N CYS A 107 -15.46 -9.22 -1.96
CA CYS A 107 -14.36 -9.76 -1.16
C CYS A 107 -13.07 -9.87 -1.98
N THR A 108 -13.17 -10.44 -3.19
CA THR A 108 -12.07 -10.56 -4.13
C THR A 108 -11.51 -9.21 -4.56
N THR A 109 -12.37 -8.25 -4.93
CA THR A 109 -11.94 -6.90 -5.31
C THR A 109 -11.24 -6.19 -4.16
N GLN A 110 -11.77 -6.29 -2.94
CA GLN A 110 -11.13 -5.71 -1.77
C GLN A 110 -9.73 -6.30 -1.54
N ALA A 111 -9.63 -7.63 -1.51
CA ALA A 111 -8.36 -8.30 -1.24
C ALA A 111 -7.31 -7.98 -2.32
N ALA A 112 -7.71 -7.96 -3.60
CA ALA A 112 -6.84 -7.58 -4.70
C ALA A 112 -6.35 -6.13 -4.60
N LEU A 113 -7.24 -5.18 -4.27
CA LEU A 113 -6.85 -3.77 -4.08
C LEU A 113 -5.86 -3.61 -2.93
N LYS A 114 -6.14 -4.25 -1.77
CA LYS A 114 -5.24 -4.18 -0.63
C LYS A 114 -3.88 -4.81 -0.92
N GLN A 115 -3.85 -5.97 -1.58
CA GLN A 115 -2.59 -6.62 -1.96
C GLN A 115 -1.79 -5.76 -2.95
N LEU A 116 -2.45 -5.25 -4.01
CA LEU A 116 -1.81 -4.40 -5.01
C LEU A 116 -1.21 -3.14 -4.39
N GLY A 117 -1.96 -2.46 -3.53
CA GLY A 117 -1.52 -1.25 -2.88
C GLY A 117 -0.38 -1.49 -1.88
N ASN A 118 -0.50 -2.52 -1.03
CA ASN A 118 0.51 -2.86 -0.03
C ASN A 118 1.84 -3.28 -0.68
N ASP A 119 1.79 -4.23 -1.60
CA ASP A 119 2.99 -4.74 -2.25
C ASP A 119 3.60 -3.67 -3.18
N GLY A 120 2.75 -2.93 -3.89
CA GLY A 120 3.19 -1.84 -4.75
C GLY A 120 3.92 -0.73 -3.99
N THR A 121 3.36 -0.27 -2.87
CA THR A 121 3.99 0.76 -2.03
C THR A 121 5.34 0.31 -1.50
N ALA A 122 5.45 -0.95 -1.06
CA ALA A 122 6.72 -1.52 -0.61
C ALA A 122 7.79 -1.53 -1.72
N TRP A 123 7.45 -1.99 -2.92
CA TRP A 123 8.39 -2.05 -4.04
C TRP A 123 8.83 -0.66 -4.52
N PHE A 124 7.92 0.31 -4.60
CA PHE A 124 8.30 1.69 -4.93
C PHE A 124 9.16 2.33 -3.84
N THR A 125 8.91 2.03 -2.57
CA THR A 125 9.73 2.51 -1.45
C THR A 125 11.15 1.96 -1.53
N ILE A 126 11.31 0.67 -1.83
CA ILE A 126 12.64 0.05 -2.06
C ILE A 126 13.34 0.73 -3.24
N ALA A 127 12.63 0.98 -4.35
CA ALA A 127 13.21 1.65 -5.50
C ALA A 127 13.66 3.09 -5.18
N ILE A 128 12.88 3.84 -4.38
CA ILE A 128 13.25 5.17 -3.89
C ILE A 128 14.52 5.09 -3.03
N ALA A 129 14.57 4.15 -2.09
CA ALA A 129 15.72 3.96 -1.21
C ALA A 129 17.00 3.63 -2.01
N LEU A 130 16.92 2.72 -2.98
CA LEU A 130 18.06 2.37 -3.83
C LEU A 130 18.50 3.54 -4.70
N MET A 131 17.57 4.25 -5.35
CA MET A 131 17.89 5.39 -6.20
C MET A 131 18.57 6.52 -5.40
N THR A 132 18.01 6.85 -4.23
CA THR A 132 18.57 7.89 -3.36
C THR A 132 19.94 7.48 -2.80
N PHE A 133 20.09 6.23 -2.36
CA PHE A 133 21.36 5.72 -1.87
C PHE A 133 22.45 5.80 -2.95
N VAL A 134 22.17 5.33 -4.17
CA VAL A 134 23.16 5.38 -5.26
C VAL A 134 23.51 6.82 -5.64
N GLN A 135 22.53 7.74 -5.67
CA GLN A 135 22.78 9.15 -5.96
C GLN A 135 23.64 9.84 -4.90
N VAL A 136 23.47 9.49 -3.61
CA VAL A 136 24.23 10.08 -2.50
C VAL A 136 25.63 9.48 -2.38
N VAL A 137 25.75 8.15 -2.46
CA VAL A 137 27.02 7.44 -2.24
C VAL A 137 27.88 7.45 -3.49
N TYR A 138 27.27 7.34 -4.68
CA TYR A 138 27.96 7.29 -5.96
C TYR A 138 27.44 8.38 -6.92
N PRO A 139 27.64 9.67 -6.60
CA PRO A 139 27.06 10.79 -7.36
C PRO A 139 27.52 10.84 -8.83
N THR A 140 28.66 10.23 -9.15
CA THR A 140 29.21 10.17 -10.52
C THR A 140 28.72 8.97 -11.33
N LEU A 141 28.10 7.97 -10.69
CA LEU A 141 27.72 6.70 -11.31
C LEU A 141 26.46 6.83 -12.18
N LEU A 142 25.55 7.73 -11.80
CA LEU A 142 24.29 7.97 -12.48
C LEU A 142 24.25 9.35 -13.12
N THR A 143 24.48 9.40 -14.43
CA THR A 143 24.16 10.62 -15.20
C THR A 143 22.64 10.86 -15.18
N PRO A 144 22.15 12.12 -15.27
CA PRO A 144 20.72 12.42 -15.21
C PRO A 144 19.88 11.65 -16.24
N LYS A 145 20.43 11.44 -17.44
CA LYS A 145 19.78 10.64 -18.50
C LYS A 145 19.66 9.16 -18.10
N ARG A 146 20.71 8.58 -17.52
CA ARG A 146 20.75 7.18 -17.08
C ARG A 146 19.85 6.94 -15.87
N ALA A 147 19.87 7.84 -14.89
CA ALA A 147 18.99 7.77 -13.71
C ALA A 147 17.51 7.73 -14.09
N ARG A 148 17.12 8.52 -15.10
CA ARG A 148 15.76 8.52 -15.65
C ARG A 148 15.43 7.22 -16.38
N GLN A 149 16.33 6.68 -17.20
CA GLN A 149 16.13 5.38 -17.85
C GLN A 149 15.96 4.25 -16.83
N VAL A 150 16.82 4.20 -15.81
CA VAL A 150 16.75 3.22 -14.71
C VAL A 150 15.42 3.36 -13.97
N THR A 151 14.94 4.59 -13.75
CA THR A 151 13.65 4.82 -13.09
C THR A 151 12.47 4.26 -13.89
N TYR A 152 12.40 4.54 -15.20
CA TYR A 152 11.34 3.97 -16.03
C TYR A 152 11.43 2.45 -16.15
N ALA A 153 12.64 1.89 -16.23
CA ALA A 153 12.85 0.45 -16.20
C ALA A 153 12.39 -0.16 -14.87
N ALA A 154 12.69 0.47 -13.73
CA ALA A 154 12.25 0.03 -12.41
C ALA A 154 10.72 0.08 -12.29
N ILE A 155 10.07 1.15 -12.75
CA ILE A 155 8.60 1.26 -12.76
C ILE A 155 8.00 0.11 -13.58
N GLY A 156 8.49 -0.12 -14.81
CA GLY A 156 8.02 -1.20 -15.66
C GLY A 156 8.21 -2.58 -15.03
N PHE A 157 9.37 -2.82 -14.41
CA PHE A 157 9.66 -4.06 -13.69
C PHE A 157 8.70 -4.25 -12.50
N ILE A 158 8.47 -3.22 -11.69
CA ILE A 158 7.57 -3.28 -10.54
C ILE A 158 6.14 -3.60 -11.00
N TYR A 159 5.61 -2.90 -12.00
CA TYR A 159 4.26 -3.20 -12.51
C TYR A 159 4.15 -4.60 -13.10
N LEU A 160 5.15 -5.06 -13.86
CA LEU A 160 5.19 -6.42 -14.38
C LEU A 160 5.20 -7.44 -13.24
N PHE A 161 6.04 -7.22 -12.23
CA PHE A 161 6.13 -8.08 -11.06
C PHE A 161 4.80 -8.14 -10.30
N LEU A 162 4.20 -6.98 -9.99
CA LEU A 162 2.89 -6.88 -9.32
C LEU A 162 1.79 -7.59 -10.11
N PHE A 163 1.76 -7.40 -11.43
CA PHE A 163 0.82 -8.09 -12.30
C PHE A 163 0.98 -9.61 -12.21
N LEU A 164 2.21 -10.13 -12.28
CA LEU A 164 2.47 -11.56 -12.20
C LEU A 164 2.06 -12.16 -10.84
N ILE A 165 2.41 -11.50 -9.72
CA ILE A 165 2.10 -12.03 -8.39
C ILE A 165 0.61 -11.97 -8.02
N ILE A 166 -0.18 -11.13 -8.69
CA ILE A 166 -1.64 -11.05 -8.47
C ILE A 166 -2.38 -11.91 -9.48
N ALA A 167 -2.04 -11.79 -10.76
CA ALA A 167 -2.76 -12.46 -11.83
C ALA A 167 -2.55 -13.97 -11.81
N ILE A 168 -1.31 -14.46 -11.63
CA ILE A 168 -1.02 -15.90 -11.67
C ILE A 168 -1.81 -16.64 -10.57
N PRO A 169 -1.71 -16.27 -9.28
CA PRO A 169 -2.46 -16.99 -8.24
C PRO A 169 -3.97 -16.83 -8.39
N SER A 170 -4.44 -15.68 -8.86
CA SER A 170 -5.87 -15.44 -9.07
C SER A 170 -6.49 -16.31 -10.17
N ILE A 171 -5.71 -16.84 -11.10
CA ILE A 171 -6.20 -17.74 -12.16
C ILE A 171 -5.87 -19.21 -11.90
N THR A 172 -4.81 -19.51 -11.14
CA THR A 172 -4.36 -20.88 -10.91
C THR A 172 -4.89 -21.48 -9.62
N ILE A 173 -5.27 -20.66 -8.65
CA ILE A 173 -5.73 -21.10 -7.33
C ILE A 173 -7.20 -20.75 -7.18
N ASP A 174 -8.04 -21.77 -7.14
CA ASP A 174 -9.45 -21.61 -6.76
C ASP A 174 -9.53 -21.02 -5.35
N HIS A 175 -10.38 -20.01 -5.17
CA HIS A 175 -10.55 -19.30 -3.90
C HIS A 175 -9.24 -18.72 -3.33
N TYR A 176 -8.34 -18.21 -4.19
CA TYR A 176 -7.10 -17.50 -3.75
C TYR A 176 -7.38 -16.39 -2.72
N TYR A 177 -8.47 -15.66 -2.90
CA TYR A 177 -8.95 -14.67 -1.94
C TYR A 177 -10.15 -15.21 -1.18
N GLY A 178 -10.12 -15.06 0.14
CA GLY A 178 -11.16 -15.58 1.03
C GLY A 178 -11.29 -14.81 2.32
N ASN A 179 -12.23 -15.27 3.13
CA ASN A 179 -12.59 -14.66 4.40
C ASN A 179 -11.54 -14.95 5.49
N THR A 180 -10.98 -13.91 6.11
CA THR A 180 -10.06 -14.06 7.28
C THR A 180 -10.71 -13.87 8.65
N GLY A 181 -12.01 -13.54 8.65
CA GLY A 181 -12.86 -13.24 9.80
C GLY A 181 -13.17 -11.75 9.94
N LEU A 182 -12.25 -10.87 9.54
CA LEU A 182 -12.38 -9.41 9.68
C LEU A 182 -12.45 -8.67 8.36
N TRP A 183 -11.70 -9.15 7.37
CA TRP A 183 -11.66 -8.61 6.02
C TRP A 183 -11.31 -9.75 5.06
N CYS A 184 -11.37 -9.44 3.76
CA CYS A 184 -10.91 -10.35 2.73
C CYS A 184 -9.41 -10.20 2.48
N TRP A 185 -8.70 -11.32 2.42
CA TRP A 185 -7.27 -11.40 2.14
C TRP A 185 -6.97 -12.69 1.37
N ILE A 186 -5.70 -12.90 1.06
CA ILE A 186 -5.18 -14.17 0.52
C ILE A 186 -5.54 -15.29 1.50
N ALA A 187 -6.33 -16.25 1.04
CA ALA A 187 -6.75 -17.40 1.82
C ALA A 187 -5.57 -18.37 1.96
N GLY A 188 -4.88 -18.30 3.10
CA GLY A 188 -3.95 -19.36 3.49
C GLY A 188 -4.74 -20.54 4.03
N SER A 189 -4.60 -21.73 3.47
CA SER A 189 -5.33 -22.93 3.92
C SER A 189 -4.98 -23.41 5.34
N ASN A 190 -4.25 -22.65 6.16
CA ASN A 190 -3.90 -22.94 7.56
C ASN A 190 -3.66 -21.63 8.37
N THR A 191 -4.70 -20.81 8.54
CA THR A 191 -4.70 -19.45 9.12
C THR A 191 -4.45 -19.36 10.64
N GLU A 192 -4.15 -20.45 11.34
CA GLU A 192 -3.82 -20.41 12.78
C GLU A 192 -2.43 -19.77 13.05
N SER A 193 -1.49 -19.86 12.10
CA SER A 193 -0.11 -19.36 12.29
C SER A 193 0.12 -17.91 11.82
N LEU A 194 -0.83 -17.30 11.10
CA LEU A 194 -0.71 -15.96 10.52
C LEU A 194 -1.35 -14.85 11.37
N ARG A 195 -2.29 -15.17 12.26
CA ARG A 195 -2.91 -14.20 13.18
C ARG A 195 -1.90 -13.54 14.13
N LEU A 196 -0.81 -14.22 14.46
CA LEU A 196 0.26 -13.67 15.30
C LEU A 196 1.27 -12.78 14.51
N ARG A 197 1.36 -12.92 13.18
CA ARG A 197 2.36 -12.20 12.36
C ARG A 197 1.91 -10.82 11.89
N VAL A 198 0.60 -10.52 11.93
CA VAL A 198 0.06 -9.20 11.55
C VAL A 198 0.37 -8.13 12.62
N GLY A 199 0.50 -8.52 13.89
CA GLY A 199 1.03 -7.64 14.94
C GLY A 199 2.51 -7.31 14.78
N GLU A 200 3.28 -8.22 14.18
CA GLU A 200 4.74 -8.08 14.03
C GLU A 200 5.14 -7.15 12.88
N ARG A 201 4.38 -7.13 11.77
CA ARG A 201 4.72 -6.27 10.61
C ARG A 201 4.56 -4.79 10.88
N SER A 202 3.64 -4.40 11.76
CA SER A 202 3.53 -3.01 12.21
C SER A 202 4.77 -2.61 13.02
N LEU A 203 5.23 -3.47 13.94
CA LEU A 203 6.40 -3.21 14.78
C LEU A 203 7.72 -3.18 14.00
N ILE A 204 7.88 -4.00 12.95
CA ILE A 204 9.10 -3.99 12.13
C ILE A 204 9.23 -2.69 11.32
N SER A 205 8.13 -2.11 10.83
CA SER A 205 8.16 -0.77 10.22
C SER A 205 8.43 0.34 11.24
N TYR A 206 7.92 0.24 12.47
CA TYR A 206 8.19 1.23 13.54
C TYR A 206 9.61 1.10 14.14
N LEU A 207 10.17 -0.11 14.20
CA LEU A 207 11.53 -0.35 14.72
C LEU A 207 12.62 -0.11 13.67
N SER A 208 12.31 -0.27 12.38
CA SER A 208 13.28 -0.01 11.31
C SER A 208 13.44 1.47 10.96
N ILE A 209 12.66 2.36 11.59
CA ILE A 209 12.79 3.84 11.52
C ILE A 209 13.42 4.39 12.82
N ARG A 210 14.09 3.55 13.64
CA ARG A 210 15.15 4.10 14.51
C ARG A 210 16.35 4.47 13.63
N PRO A 211 16.93 5.65 13.82
CA PRO A 211 17.50 6.39 12.71
C PRO A 211 18.91 5.89 12.39
N TYR A 212 19.15 5.55 11.12
CA TYR A 212 20.48 5.58 10.52
C TYR A 212 20.88 7.07 10.33
N TYR A 213 21.07 7.78 11.44
CA TYR A 213 21.80 9.05 11.47
C TYR A 213 23.15 8.78 12.14
N ILE A 214 24.07 8.20 11.38
CA ILE A 214 25.50 8.33 11.65
C ILE A 214 26.06 9.09 10.45
N GLY A 215 25.99 10.42 10.55
CA GLY A 215 26.76 11.28 9.67
C GLY A 215 28.26 11.15 9.99
N PRO A 216 29.18 11.32 9.02
CA PRO A 216 30.62 11.14 9.22
C PRO A 216 31.30 12.19 10.13
N ARG A 217 30.55 13.02 10.84
CA ARG A 217 31.08 14.04 11.74
C ARG A 217 30.37 13.93 13.08
N GLY A 218 31.08 13.35 14.05
CA GLY A 218 30.59 13.11 15.39
C GLY A 218 30.25 14.39 16.14
N ASN A 219 28.98 14.78 16.11
CA ASN A 219 28.41 15.63 17.14
C ASN A 219 26.98 15.19 17.45
N THR A 220 26.80 14.71 18.68
CA THR A 220 25.56 14.20 19.24
C THR A 220 24.68 15.39 19.67
N ILE A 221 23.44 15.48 19.19
CA ILE A 221 22.41 16.30 19.82
C ILE A 221 21.21 15.40 20.11
N GLN A 222 21.09 14.96 21.36
CA GLN A 222 19.85 14.45 21.94
C GLN A 222 19.08 15.63 22.53
N HIS A 223 17.77 15.69 22.26
CA HIS A 223 16.65 15.91 23.20
C HIS A 223 15.51 16.76 22.61
N ALA A 224 14.30 16.29 22.94
CA ALA A 224 13.02 17.00 23.02
C ALA A 224 12.29 17.30 21.71
N VAL A 225 11.27 16.49 21.37
CA VAL A 225 9.88 16.95 21.18
C VAL A 225 8.93 15.77 21.49
N PHE A 226 8.57 15.60 22.76
CA PHE A 226 7.22 15.21 23.16
C PHE A 226 6.70 16.37 24.01
N GLY A 227 5.73 17.09 23.47
CA GLY A 227 4.95 18.13 24.13
C GLY A 227 3.57 18.10 23.49
#